data_AF-A0A955G7H9-F1
#
_entry.id   AF-A0A955G7H9-F1
#
_cell.length_a   1.000
_cell.length_b   1.000
_cell.length_c   1.000
_cell.angle_alpha   90.00
_cell.angle_beta   90.00
_cell.angle_gamma   90.00
#
_symmetry.space_group_name_H-M   'P 1'
#
loop_
_entity.id
_entity.type
_entity.pdbx_description
1 polymer ?
#
loop_
_entity_poly.entity_id
_entity_poly.type
_entity_poly.pdbx_seq_one_letter_code
_entity_poly.pdbx_strand_id
1 'polypeptide(L)'
;MKIDTSFNFQAAMGDNNRDADKYSSDLQKYHQILWSKPLPNGEIFRLERLSNDCLLRYASADSNILLSSDRAVATFSKWKRLQHTVAQVPQSELDDFINITETIGGRDRAPREWYCVPIQAVRHAVELIDSGEIVNYTYNSEIQEMVEASQR
;
A
#
# COMPACT_ATOMS: atom_id res chain seq x y z
N MET A 1 -8.50 -19.28 -5.35
CA MET A 1 -8.73 -18.16 -6.31
C MET A 1 -7.40 -17.88 -6.99
N LYS A 2 -7.38 -17.69 -8.31
CA LYS A 2 -6.17 -17.26 -9.03
C LYS A 2 -6.09 -15.73 -8.96
N ILE A 3 -4.96 -15.19 -8.53
CA ILE A 3 -4.71 -13.74 -8.50
C ILE A 3 -4.24 -13.33 -9.89
N ASP A 4 -4.98 -12.44 -10.56
CA ASP A 4 -4.58 -11.79 -11.80
C ASP A 4 -3.88 -10.47 -11.48
N THR A 5 -2.58 -10.43 -11.72
CA THR A 5 -1.74 -9.26 -11.45
C THR A 5 -1.89 -8.16 -12.50
N SER A 6 -2.56 -8.43 -13.62
CA SER A 6 -2.74 -7.50 -14.73
C SER A 6 -4.14 -6.85 -14.77
N PHE A 7 -5.06 -7.30 -13.93
CA PHE A 7 -6.42 -6.80 -13.91
C PHE A 7 -6.49 -5.38 -13.31
N ASN A 8 -7.02 -4.42 -14.07
CA ASN A 8 -7.23 -3.05 -13.62
C ASN A 8 -8.57 -2.93 -12.86
N PHE A 9 -8.49 -2.78 -11.54
CA PHE A 9 -9.66 -2.72 -10.69
C PHE A 9 -10.39 -1.39 -10.78
N GLN A 10 -9.69 -0.29 -11.06
CA GLN A 10 -10.28 1.04 -11.18
C GLN A 10 -11.11 1.17 -12.47
N ALA A 11 -10.62 0.60 -13.58
CA ALA A 11 -11.35 0.55 -14.84
C ALA A 11 -12.64 -0.29 -14.71
N ALA A 12 -12.60 -1.39 -13.96
CA ALA A 12 -13.76 -2.23 -13.69
C ALA A 12 -14.87 -1.53 -12.88
N MET A 13 -14.59 -0.40 -12.22
CA MET A 13 -15.61 0.39 -11.51
C MET A 13 -16.51 1.23 -12.44
N GLY A 14 -16.12 1.37 -13.71
CA GLY A 14 -16.83 2.17 -14.71
C GLY A 14 -16.82 3.68 -14.43
N ASP A 15 -17.60 4.43 -15.20
CA ASP A 15 -17.59 5.90 -15.23
C ASP A 15 -18.17 6.58 -13.98
N ASN A 16 -18.57 5.81 -12.97
CA ASN A 16 -19.17 6.33 -11.75
C ASN A 16 -18.16 6.96 -10.78
N ASN A 17 -16.88 7.05 -11.16
CA ASN A 17 -15.78 7.57 -10.35
C ASN A 17 -15.72 6.94 -8.95
N ARG A 18 -16.13 5.67 -8.86
CA ARG A 18 -16.12 4.90 -7.61
C ARG A 18 -14.70 4.45 -7.33
N ASP A 19 -14.30 4.61 -6.09
CA ASP A 19 -13.03 4.09 -5.59
C ASP A 19 -13.04 2.55 -5.59
N ALA A 20 -12.10 1.94 -6.32
CA ALA A 20 -11.99 0.49 -6.40
C ALA A 20 -11.69 -0.14 -5.04
N ASP A 21 -10.87 0.49 -4.19
CA ASP A 21 -10.57 -0.03 -2.84
C ASP A 21 -11.85 -0.16 -2.02
N LYS A 22 -12.75 0.82 -2.17
CA LYS A 22 -14.04 0.85 -1.49
C LYS A 22 -15.04 -0.15 -2.07
N TYR A 23 -15.19 -0.20 -3.39
CA TYR A 23 -16.35 -0.84 -4.02
C TYR A 23 -16.05 -2.17 -4.74
N SER A 24 -14.79 -2.51 -4.99
CA SER A 24 -14.44 -3.76 -5.66
C SER A 24 -14.41 -4.94 -4.70
N SER A 25 -15.41 -5.81 -4.78
CA SER A 25 -15.46 -7.03 -3.98
C SER A 25 -14.34 -8.02 -4.32
N ASP A 26 -13.84 -7.99 -5.56
CA ASP A 26 -12.76 -8.88 -5.99
C ASP A 26 -11.40 -8.35 -5.50
N LEU A 27 -11.18 -7.04 -5.50
CA LEU A 27 -10.00 -6.43 -4.90
C LEU A 27 -9.92 -6.74 -3.40
N GLN A 28 -11.05 -6.67 -2.70
CA GLN A 28 -11.13 -7.03 -1.27
C GLN A 28 -10.79 -8.51 -1.02
N LYS A 29 -11.23 -9.43 -1.90
CA LYS A 29 -10.83 -10.84 -1.82
C LYS A 29 -9.33 -11.03 -2.08
N TYR A 30 -8.77 -10.26 -3.03
CA TYR A 30 -7.35 -10.30 -3.32
C TYR A 30 -6.53 -9.89 -2.08
N HIS A 31 -6.90 -8.78 -1.43
CA HIS A 31 -6.28 -8.34 -0.17
C HIS A 31 -6.43 -9.39 0.94
N GLN A 32 -7.62 -9.99 1.10
CA GLN A 32 -7.83 -11.05 2.08
C GLN A 32 -6.86 -12.22 1.90
N ILE A 33 -6.67 -12.68 0.67
CA ILE A 33 -5.79 -13.82 0.34
C ILE A 33 -4.33 -13.44 0.50
N LEU A 34 -3.92 -12.28 -0.04
CA LEU A 34 -2.53 -11.85 -0.06
C LEU A 34 -1.99 -11.48 1.34
N TRP A 35 -2.85 -10.95 2.21
CA TRP A 35 -2.43 -10.46 3.52
C TRP A 35 -2.64 -11.48 4.64
N SER A 36 -3.46 -12.52 4.42
CA SER A 36 -3.59 -13.60 5.40
C SER A 36 -2.36 -14.50 5.39
N LYS A 37 -1.68 -14.64 6.54
CA LYS A 37 -0.42 -15.38 6.64
C LYS A 37 -0.21 -15.96 8.05
N PRO A 38 0.66 -16.97 8.24
CA PRO A 38 1.06 -17.39 9.58
C PRO A 38 1.81 -16.27 10.31
N LEU A 39 1.51 -16.10 11.60
CA LEU A 39 2.22 -15.24 12.53
C LEU A 39 3.43 -15.98 13.12
N PRO A 40 4.44 -15.26 13.65
CA PRO A 40 5.61 -15.88 14.29
C PRO A 40 5.29 -16.81 15.46
N ASN A 41 4.15 -16.60 16.12
CA ASN A 41 3.67 -17.43 17.23
C ASN A 41 2.95 -18.73 16.76
N GLY A 42 2.85 -18.97 15.45
CA GLY A 42 2.19 -20.13 14.87
C GLY A 42 0.68 -19.98 14.63
N GLU A 43 0.08 -18.88 15.09
CA GLU A 43 -1.32 -18.57 14.77
C GLU A 43 -1.46 -18.11 13.31
N ILE A 44 -2.66 -18.24 12.75
CA ILE A 44 -2.94 -17.74 11.39
C ILE A 44 -3.56 -16.36 11.51
N PHE A 45 -2.90 -15.36 10.91
CA PHE A 45 -3.46 -14.02 10.68
C PHE A 45 -4.55 -14.12 9.61
N ARG A 46 -5.72 -14.66 9.96
CA ARG A 46 -6.83 -14.84 9.03
C ARG A 46 -7.66 -13.57 8.97
N LEU A 47 -7.71 -12.96 7.79
CA LEU A 47 -8.56 -11.81 7.56
C LEU A 47 -9.97 -12.24 7.14
N GLU A 48 -10.96 -11.56 7.70
CA GLU A 48 -12.38 -11.73 7.39
C GLU A 48 -12.93 -10.43 6.81
N ARG A 49 -13.77 -10.55 5.78
CA ARG A 49 -14.46 -9.40 5.22
C ARG A 49 -15.67 -9.06 6.08
N LEU A 50 -15.76 -7.81 6.52
CA LEU A 50 -16.97 -7.28 7.14
C LEU A 50 -17.97 -6.92 6.05
N SER A 51 -19.22 -7.36 6.19
CA SER A 51 -20.16 -7.43 5.06
C SER A 51 -20.60 -6.08 4.47
N ASN A 52 -20.21 -4.94 5.04
CA ASN A 52 -20.56 -3.61 4.53
C ASN A 52 -19.42 -2.58 4.60
N ASP A 53 -18.26 -2.99 5.13
CA ASP A 53 -17.12 -2.10 5.31
C ASP A 53 -16.01 -2.55 4.37
N CYS A 54 -15.27 -1.59 3.82
CA CYS A 54 -14.12 -1.80 2.94
C CYS A 54 -12.89 -2.23 3.75
N LEU A 55 -13.17 -2.95 4.83
CA LEU A 55 -12.28 -3.29 5.92
C LEU A 55 -12.20 -4.80 6.03
N LEU A 56 -10.97 -5.26 6.20
CA LEU A 56 -10.63 -6.62 6.56
C LEU A 56 -10.36 -6.65 8.06
N ARG A 57 -11.03 -7.55 8.77
CA ARG A 57 -10.87 -7.72 10.20
C ARG A 57 -9.98 -8.92 10.49
N TYR A 58 -9.01 -8.73 11.37
CA TYR A 58 -8.36 -9.82 12.10
C TYR A 58 -8.90 -9.82 13.54
N ALA A 59 -9.37 -10.96 14.01
CA ALA A 59 -9.81 -11.13 15.40
C ALA A 59 -9.15 -12.37 16.01
N SER A 60 -8.62 -12.21 17.21
CA SER A 60 -8.06 -13.26 18.07
C SER A 60 -8.60 -13.07 19.50
N ALA A 61 -8.21 -13.94 20.44
CA ALA A 61 -8.63 -13.82 21.83
C ALA A 61 -8.29 -12.44 22.43
N ASP A 62 -7.12 -11.90 22.09
CA ASP A 62 -6.56 -10.70 22.71
C ASP A 62 -6.45 -9.49 21.75
N SER A 63 -6.92 -9.61 20.51
CA SER A 63 -6.76 -8.53 19.51
C SER A 63 -7.89 -8.49 18.49
N ASN A 64 -8.27 -7.26 18.12
CA ASN A 64 -9.22 -6.98 17.05
C ASN A 64 -8.67 -5.82 16.21
N ILE A 65 -8.23 -6.12 14.99
CA ILE A 65 -7.54 -5.19 14.09
C ILE A 65 -8.38 -5.03 12.82
N LEU A 66 -8.58 -3.78 12.40
CA LEU A 66 -9.22 -3.45 11.13
C LEU A 66 -8.15 -2.95 10.15
N LEU A 67 -8.14 -3.51 8.95
CA LEU A 67 -7.24 -3.14 7.87
C LEU A 67 -8.05 -2.63 6.68
N SER A 68 -7.64 -1.50 6.12
CA SER A 68 -8.11 -1.01 4.81
C SER A 68 -6.97 -1.07 3.80
N SER A 69 -7.30 -1.15 2.52
CA SER A 69 -6.37 -0.79 1.46
C SER A 69 -6.48 0.70 1.16
N ASP A 70 -5.33 1.29 0.87
CA ASP A 70 -5.25 2.57 0.18
C ASP A 70 -4.16 2.46 -0.88
N ARG A 71 -4.26 3.30 -1.91
CA ARG A 71 -3.28 3.44 -2.99
C ARG A 71 -2.69 4.85 -2.99
N ALA A 72 -1.52 4.99 -2.39
CA ALA A 72 -0.74 6.23 -2.44
C ALA A 72 0.22 6.26 -3.65
N VAL A 73 -0.29 6.43 -4.88
CA VAL A 73 0.55 6.73 -6.06
C VAL A 73 0.31 8.17 -6.51
N ALA A 74 1.35 8.98 -6.41
CA ALA A 74 1.31 10.36 -6.88
C ALA A 74 1.61 10.40 -8.38
N THR A 75 0.58 10.25 -9.22
CA THR A 75 0.73 10.32 -10.67
C THR A 75 0.94 11.75 -11.17
N PHE A 76 0.50 12.75 -10.39
CA PHE A 76 0.57 14.19 -10.70
C PHE A 76 -0.03 14.62 -12.06
N SER A 77 -0.52 13.69 -12.86
CA SER A 77 -0.99 13.89 -14.24
C SER A 77 -2.15 14.86 -14.34
N LYS A 78 -2.98 14.92 -13.30
CA LYS A 78 -4.15 15.81 -13.21
C LYS A 78 -3.79 17.20 -12.63
N TRP A 79 -2.56 17.45 -12.20
CA TRP A 79 -2.18 18.70 -11.56
C TRP A 79 -1.87 19.78 -12.60
N LYS A 80 -2.72 20.82 -12.66
CA LYS A 80 -2.58 21.96 -13.59
C LYS A 80 -1.18 22.58 -13.57
N ARG A 81 -0.58 22.74 -12.38
CA ARG A 81 0.77 23.33 -12.22
C ARG A 81 1.89 22.50 -12.87
N LEU A 82 1.67 21.20 -13.06
CA LEU A 82 2.66 20.28 -13.65
C LEU A 82 2.34 19.91 -15.10
N GLN A 83 1.30 20.48 -15.70
CA GLN A 83 0.92 20.16 -17.09
C GLN A 83 2.06 20.35 -18.08
N HIS A 84 2.88 21.38 -17.92
CA HIS A 84 4.05 21.62 -18.79
C HIS A 84 5.12 20.51 -18.71
N THR A 85 5.21 19.80 -17.57
CA THR A 85 6.09 18.65 -17.40
C THR A 85 5.42 17.39 -17.94
N VAL A 86 4.16 17.16 -17.57
CA VAL A 86 3.38 15.97 -17.98
C VAL A 86 3.21 15.91 -19.50
N ALA A 87 3.05 17.06 -20.17
CA ALA A 87 2.91 17.15 -21.62
C ALA A 87 4.17 16.72 -22.41
N GLN A 88 5.31 16.56 -21.74
CA GLN A 88 6.55 16.04 -22.36
C GLN A 88 6.60 14.51 -22.40
N VAL A 89 5.70 13.83 -21.67
CA VAL A 89 5.59 12.38 -21.64
C VAL A 89 4.55 11.95 -22.69
N PRO A 90 4.84 10.96 -23.55
CA PRO A 90 3.85 10.41 -24.47
C PRO A 90 2.61 9.91 -23.73
N GLN A 91 1.42 10.26 -24.23
CA GLN A 91 0.16 9.91 -23.57
C GLN A 91 0.00 8.40 -23.36
N SER A 92 0.46 7.58 -24.32
CA SER A 92 0.42 6.13 -24.19
C SER A 92 1.26 5.60 -23.03
N GLU A 93 2.45 6.17 -22.80
CA GLU A 93 3.31 5.78 -21.66
C GLU A 93 2.68 6.20 -20.33
N LEU A 94 2.03 7.37 -20.30
CA LEU A 94 1.32 7.85 -19.12
C LEU A 94 0.10 6.97 -18.80
N ASP A 95 -0.66 6.56 -19.82
CA ASP A 95 -1.82 5.68 -19.68
C ASP A 95 -1.38 4.29 -19.22
N ASP A 96 -0.30 3.74 -19.77
CA ASP A 96 0.29 2.47 -19.33
C ASP A 96 0.74 2.55 -17.87
N PHE A 97 1.43 3.63 -17.48
CA PHE A 97 1.83 3.85 -16.09
C PHE A 97 0.61 3.92 -15.16
N ILE A 98 -0.41 4.72 -15.49
CA ILE A 98 -1.63 4.81 -14.69
C ILE A 98 -2.31 3.44 -14.61
N ASN A 99 -2.45 2.74 -15.73
CA ASN A 99 -3.09 1.42 -15.78
C ASN A 99 -2.39 0.44 -14.84
N ILE A 100 -1.06 0.36 -14.91
CA ILE A 100 -0.25 -0.47 -14.00
C ILE A 100 -0.60 -0.14 -12.54
N THR A 101 -0.66 1.14 -12.17
CA THR A 101 -0.94 1.54 -10.78
C THR A 101 -2.31 1.11 -10.25
N GLU A 102 -3.26 0.82 -11.13
CA GLU A 102 -4.61 0.35 -10.78
C GLU A 102 -4.75 -1.19 -10.78
N THR A 103 -3.66 -1.90 -11.04
CA THR A 103 -3.58 -3.36 -10.92
C THR A 103 -2.99 -3.78 -9.58
N ILE A 104 -3.29 -5.00 -9.12
CA ILE A 104 -2.64 -5.55 -7.92
C ILE A 104 -1.15 -5.84 -8.15
N GLY A 105 -0.71 -5.97 -9.41
CA GLY A 105 0.67 -6.25 -9.79
C GLY A 105 1.53 -5.02 -10.07
N GLY A 106 0.94 -3.82 -10.18
CA GLY A 106 1.69 -2.60 -10.48
C GLY A 106 2.54 -2.05 -9.35
N ARG A 107 2.45 -2.69 -8.18
CA ARG A 107 3.49 -2.67 -7.16
C ARG A 107 3.64 -4.09 -6.67
N ASP A 108 4.88 -4.54 -6.53
CA ASP A 108 5.19 -5.70 -5.69
C ASP A 108 4.80 -5.36 -4.25
N ARG A 109 3.54 -5.54 -3.86
CA ARG A 109 3.14 -5.55 -2.44
C ARG A 109 3.64 -6.85 -1.81
N ALA A 110 4.95 -7.09 -1.84
CA ALA A 110 5.53 -8.16 -1.08
C ALA A 110 5.28 -7.86 0.41
N PRO A 111 4.98 -8.85 1.26
CA PRO A 111 4.94 -8.67 2.71
C PRO A 111 6.22 -8.08 3.31
N ARG A 112 7.31 -8.02 2.52
CA ARG A 112 8.53 -7.28 2.81
C ARG A 112 8.32 -5.77 2.95
N GLU A 113 7.27 -5.18 2.38
CA GLU A 113 6.99 -3.74 2.52
C GLU A 113 6.07 -3.44 3.72
N TRP A 114 5.53 -4.47 4.36
CA TRP A 114 4.69 -4.34 5.55
C TRP A 114 5.57 -4.50 6.79
N TYR A 115 6.20 -3.41 7.20
CA TYR A 115 6.99 -3.37 8.42
C TYR A 115 6.08 -2.99 9.59
N CYS A 116 5.91 -3.90 10.56
CA CYS A 116 5.56 -3.49 11.90
C CYS A 116 6.83 -2.94 12.55
N VAL A 117 6.91 -1.62 12.65
CA VAL A 117 8.02 -0.92 13.33
C VAL A 117 7.56 -0.43 14.69
N PRO A 118 8.43 -0.38 15.71
CA PRO A 118 8.08 0.21 17.00
C PRO A 118 7.68 1.67 16.84
N ILE A 119 6.73 2.13 17.66
CA ILE A 119 6.24 3.51 17.60
C ILE A 119 7.36 4.56 17.76
N GLN A 120 8.44 4.21 18.45
CA GLN A 120 9.60 5.10 18.62
C GLN A 120 10.37 5.32 17.32
N ALA A 121 10.52 4.27 16.49
CA ALA A 121 11.13 4.41 15.17
C ALA A 121 10.29 5.30 14.26
N VAL A 122 8.96 5.19 14.33
CA VAL A 122 8.04 6.08 13.59
C VAL A 122 8.20 7.53 14.05
N ARG A 123 8.21 7.78 15.37
CA ARG A 123 8.37 9.13 15.91
C ARG A 123 9.69 9.77 15.49
N HIS A 124 10.78 9.03 15.60
CA HIS A 124 12.10 9.51 15.18
C HIS A 124 12.13 9.79 13.67
N ALA A 125 11.53 8.93 12.84
CA ALA A 125 11.42 9.19 11.41
C ALA A 125 10.63 10.49 11.10
N VAL A 126 9.57 10.80 11.85
CA VAL A 126 8.83 12.06 11.69
C VAL A 126 9.70 13.27 12.03
N GLU A 127 10.46 13.22 13.13
CA GLU A 127 11.40 14.29 13.52
C GLU A 127 12.48 14.52 12.45
N LEU A 128 12.99 13.43 11.86
CA LEU A 128 13.96 13.48 10.76
C LEU A 128 13.36 14.03 9.45
N ILE A 129 12.07 13.80 9.20
CA ILE A 129 11.36 14.38 8.05
C ILE A 129 11.17 15.88 8.26
N ASP A 130 10.76 16.31 9.45
CA ASP A 130 10.54 17.72 9.78
C ASP A 130 11.83 18.54 9.73
N SER A 131 12.96 17.95 10.15
CA SER A 131 14.29 18.55 10.06
C SER A 131 14.92 18.45 8.66
N GLY A 132 14.45 17.53 7.81
CA GLY A 132 15.02 17.23 6.50
C GLY A 132 16.22 16.27 6.54
N GLU A 133 16.61 15.78 7.72
CA GLU A 133 17.75 14.87 7.90
C GLU A 133 17.46 13.42 7.47
N ILE A 134 16.20 13.07 7.23
CA ILE A 134 15.75 11.71 6.86
C ILE A 134 16.56 11.05 5.73
N VAL A 135 17.11 11.85 4.81
CA VAL A 135 17.96 11.39 3.70
C VAL A 135 19.26 10.72 4.16
N ASN A 136 19.72 11.05 5.37
CA ASN A 136 20.93 10.50 5.96
C ASN A 136 20.66 9.26 6.81
N TYR A 137 19.41 8.79 6.91
CA TYR A 137 19.02 7.71 7.80
C TYR A 137 18.33 6.56 7.06
N THR A 138 18.42 5.36 7.63
CA THR A 138 17.74 4.16 7.15
C THR A 138 17.19 3.37 8.33
N TYR A 139 16.12 2.60 8.11
CA TYR A 139 15.57 1.74 9.15
C TYR A 139 16.38 0.43 9.23
N ASN A 140 16.88 0.09 10.40
CA ASN A 140 17.53 -1.19 10.67
C ASN A 140 16.51 -2.17 11.25
N SER A 141 16.20 -3.25 10.51
CA SER A 141 15.22 -4.24 10.92
C SER A 141 15.69 -5.20 12.02
N GLU A 142 16.98 -5.31 12.29
CA GLU A 142 17.50 -6.19 13.35
C GLU A 142 17.35 -5.55 14.72
N ILE A 143 17.69 -4.26 14.83
CA ILE A 143 17.59 -3.51 16.09
C ILE A 143 16.29 -2.70 16.21
N GLN A 144 15.51 -2.60 15.13
CA GLN A 144 14.22 -1.92 15.05
C GLN A 144 14.29 -0.39 15.29
N GLU A 145 15.35 0.27 14.80
CA GLU A 145 15.61 1.70 14.98
C GLU A 145 16.03 2.41 13.67
N MET A 146 15.93 3.74 13.65
CA MET A 146 16.48 4.59 12.58
C MET A 146 17.97 4.82 12.82
N VAL A 147 18.83 4.42 11.89
CA VAL A 147 20.29 4.56 11.98
C VAL A 147 20.82 5.42 10.84
N GLU A 148 21.94 6.11 11.04
CA GLU A 148 22.58 6.84 9.95
C GLU A 148 23.01 5.87 8.83
N ALA A 149 22.82 6.28 7.59
CA ALA A 149 23.17 5.50 6.40
C ALA A 149 24.68 5.23 6.29
N SER A 150 25.51 5.96 7.04
CA SER A 150 26.96 5.75 7.20
C SER A 150 27.31 4.52 8.05
N GLN A 151 26.35 3.97 8.81
CA GLN A 151 26.54 2.85 9.75
C GLN A 151 26.00 1.52 9.21
N ARG A 152 25.85 1.41 7.88
CA ARG A 152 25.34 0.22 7.20
C ARG A 152 26.38 -0.87 7.03
#